data_AF-A0A243QWI5-F1
#
_entry.id   AF-A0A243QWI5-F1
#
_cell.length_a   1.000
_cell.length_b   1.000
_cell.length_c   1.000
_cell.angle_alpha   90.00
_cell.angle_beta   90.00
_cell.angle_gamma   90.00
#
_symmetry.space_group_name_H-M   'P 1'
#
loop_
_entity.id
_entity.type
_entity.pdbx_description
1 polymer ?
#
loop_
_entity_poly.entity_id
_entity_poly.type
_entity_poly.pdbx_seq_one_letter_code
_entity_poly.pdbx_strand_id
1 'polypeptide(L)'
;MGEGDRVAQMFLPAGVYNPVVTADGQRWRDFELEAQGSVVVAAPREPERAQWRPLRLERCRPYGVAGGLARPDPQTQEDMVRAVPVTEQGIPRRFPDPRGMWIRLINGAGAAEDPFRATNAVDCALAVLCTWYGAPTVAAPRRPEYDRVGKPLLTGEAGGVARAERWLGQRFQYVGQGRHAYVPIAQALLAGGHGAAAIIINRWPAGGSHAWNAVNSGGEVIWIDAQRGHMAVEPPYESVTGVFCVVIDREGRRL
;
A
#
# COMPACT_ATOMS: atom_id res chain seq x y z
N MET A 1 21.75 -7.65 -36.86
CA MET A 1 20.45 -7.06 -37.23
C MET A 1 19.63 -7.09 -35.95
N GLY A 2 19.49 -5.93 -35.29
CA GLY A 2 18.99 -5.83 -33.91
C GLY A 2 17.48 -5.68 -33.87
N GLU A 3 16.85 -6.32 -32.88
CA GLU A 3 15.42 -6.22 -32.63
C GLU A 3 15.25 -5.70 -31.18
N GLY A 4 14.72 -4.49 -31.10
CA GLY A 4 14.63 -3.71 -29.86
C GLY A 4 13.46 -4.14 -28.99
N ASP A 5 13.75 -4.29 -27.69
CA ASP A 5 12.77 -4.39 -26.61
C ASP A 5 11.80 -3.20 -26.66
N ARG A 6 10.51 -3.48 -26.91
CA ARG A 6 9.45 -2.48 -26.71
C ARG A 6 8.94 -2.56 -25.29
N VAL A 7 9.42 -1.66 -24.45
CA VAL A 7 8.84 -1.37 -23.13
C VAL A 7 7.43 -0.81 -23.33
N ALA A 8 6.40 -1.57 -22.97
CA ALA A 8 5.04 -1.06 -22.91
C ALA A 8 4.93 -0.06 -21.75
N GLN A 9 5.09 1.23 -22.06
CA GLN A 9 4.78 2.32 -21.14
C GLN A 9 3.27 2.40 -20.96
N MET A 10 2.76 1.96 -19.80
CA MET A 10 1.41 2.30 -19.36
C MET A 10 1.37 3.80 -19.03
N PHE A 11 0.78 4.59 -19.92
CA PHE A 11 0.46 5.98 -19.66
C PHE A 11 -0.91 6.06 -18.98
N LEU A 12 -0.93 6.52 -17.73
CA LEU A 12 -2.13 7.09 -17.13
C LEU A 12 -2.27 8.54 -17.64
N PRO A 13 -3.47 9.01 -18.00
CA PRO A 13 -3.66 10.36 -18.51
C PRO A 13 -3.15 11.42 -17.52
N ALA A 14 -2.51 12.45 -18.06
CA ALA A 14 -1.97 13.58 -17.31
C ALA A 14 -3.10 14.48 -16.79
N GLY A 15 -3.68 14.12 -15.65
CA GLY A 15 -4.37 15.07 -14.78
C GLY A 15 -3.35 15.74 -13.86
N VAL A 16 -3.53 17.03 -13.55
CA VAL A 16 -2.67 17.76 -12.61
C VAL A 16 -2.83 17.15 -11.22
N TYR A 17 -1.95 16.21 -10.91
CA TYR A 17 -1.96 15.40 -9.70
C TYR A 17 -1.09 16.08 -8.66
N ASN A 18 -1.67 16.79 -7.70
CA ASN A 18 -0.91 17.28 -6.56
C ASN A 18 -1.74 17.29 -5.26
N PRO A 19 -1.54 16.34 -4.35
CA PRO A 19 -2.08 16.41 -3.01
C PRO A 19 -1.12 17.23 -2.14
N VAL A 20 -1.13 18.55 -2.26
CA VAL A 20 -0.61 19.39 -1.17
C VAL A 20 -1.74 19.53 -0.16
N VAL A 21 -1.59 18.87 0.99
CA VAL A 21 -2.38 19.22 2.17
C VAL A 21 -1.84 20.57 2.64
N THR A 22 -2.48 21.66 2.22
CA THR A 22 -2.32 22.95 2.90
C THR A 22 -3.05 22.87 4.24
N ALA A 23 -2.56 23.60 5.23
CA ALA A 23 -3.05 23.57 6.62
C ALA A 23 -4.53 23.96 6.78
N ASP A 24 -5.18 24.41 5.71
CA ASP A 24 -6.58 24.85 5.62
C ASP A 24 -7.53 23.82 4.99
N GLY A 25 -7.05 22.63 4.62
CA GLY A 25 -7.92 21.49 4.24
C GLY A 25 -8.72 21.65 2.94
N GLN A 26 -8.38 22.61 2.08
CA GLN A 26 -9.09 22.81 0.82
C GLN A 26 -8.44 22.07 -0.36
N ARG A 27 -9.23 21.13 -0.93
CA ARG A 27 -9.36 20.80 -2.38
C ARG A 27 -9.04 19.34 -2.78
N TRP A 28 -10.02 18.45 -2.53
CA TRP A 28 -10.24 17.16 -3.20
C TRP A 28 -11.54 17.19 -4.05
N ARG A 29 -11.83 18.29 -4.74
CA ARG A 29 -13.13 18.46 -5.44
C ARG A 29 -13.34 17.59 -6.68
N ASP A 30 -12.36 16.79 -7.10
CA ASP A 30 -12.45 16.09 -8.39
C ASP A 30 -12.98 14.63 -8.27
N PHE A 31 -13.14 14.08 -7.07
CA PHE A 31 -13.61 12.69 -6.90
C PHE A 31 -15.13 12.54 -6.81
N GLU A 32 -15.89 13.61 -6.58
CA GLU A 32 -17.35 13.53 -6.44
C GLU A 32 -18.09 13.48 -7.78
N LEU A 33 -17.42 13.72 -8.93
CA LEU A 33 -18.08 13.87 -10.23
C LEU A 33 -17.74 12.81 -11.30
N GLU A 34 -16.76 11.92 -11.09
CA GLU A 34 -16.38 10.88 -12.07
C GLU A 34 -17.00 9.48 -11.81
N ALA A 35 -18.18 9.42 -11.17
CA ALA A 35 -18.90 8.16 -10.92
C ALA A 35 -19.73 7.65 -12.12
N GLN A 36 -19.51 8.13 -13.34
CA GLN A 36 -20.27 7.70 -14.53
C GLN A 36 -19.34 7.43 -15.72
N GLY A 37 -19.02 6.15 -15.93
CA GLY A 37 -18.27 5.71 -17.10
C GLY A 37 -17.86 4.24 -17.01
N SER A 38 -18.78 3.33 -17.32
CA SER A 38 -18.45 1.92 -17.54
C SER A 38 -17.77 1.76 -18.90
N VAL A 39 -16.54 1.25 -18.93
CA VAL A 39 -15.91 0.77 -20.17
C VAL A 39 -15.65 -0.72 -20.01
N VAL A 40 -16.38 -1.51 -20.81
CA VAL A 40 -16.19 -2.95 -20.92
C VAL A 40 -15.22 -3.20 -22.07
N VAL A 41 -14.08 -3.83 -21.79
CA VAL A 41 -13.17 -4.35 -22.82
C VAL A 41 -13.15 -5.87 -22.70
N ALA A 42 -13.45 -6.56 -23.82
CA ALA A 42 -13.48 -8.01 -23.88
C ALA A 42 -12.08 -8.62 -23.68
N ALA A 43 -12.01 -9.70 -22.90
CA ALA A 43 -10.77 -10.41 -22.61
C ALA A 43 -10.37 -11.37 -23.75
N PRO A 44 -9.10 -11.38 -24.19
CA PRO A 44 -8.57 -12.48 -24.99
C PRO A 44 -8.32 -13.72 -24.11
N ARG A 45 -8.49 -14.92 -24.67
CA ARG A 45 -8.17 -16.20 -24.04
C ARG A 45 -6.68 -16.28 -23.68
N GLU A 46 -6.40 -16.65 -22.43
CA GLU A 46 -5.05 -16.60 -21.84
C GLU A 46 -4.33 -17.96 -21.94
N PRO A 47 -3.07 -18.02 -22.39
CA PRO A 47 -2.21 -19.20 -22.17
C PRO A 47 -1.91 -19.35 -20.66
N GLU A 48 -1.43 -20.51 -20.20
CA GLU A 48 -1.04 -20.72 -18.78
C GLU A 48 -0.09 -19.60 -18.31
N ARG A 49 -0.58 -18.76 -17.39
CA ARG A 49 0.04 -17.46 -17.08
C ARG A 49 0.95 -17.53 -15.86
N ALA A 50 2.12 -16.91 -16.02
CA ALA A 50 3.11 -16.76 -14.97
C ALA A 50 2.54 -16.06 -13.73
N GLN A 51 2.95 -16.55 -12.55
CA GLN A 51 2.60 -16.02 -11.24
C GLN A 51 2.90 -14.53 -11.12
N TRP A 52 1.90 -13.72 -10.74
CA TRP A 52 2.09 -12.29 -10.52
C TRP A 52 3.07 -12.03 -9.37
N ARG A 53 4.08 -11.20 -9.66
CA ARG A 53 5.04 -10.70 -8.69
C ARG A 53 4.96 -9.17 -8.66
N PRO A 54 4.74 -8.56 -7.49
CA PRO A 54 4.73 -7.11 -7.38
C PRO A 54 6.04 -6.50 -7.88
N LEU A 55 5.95 -5.31 -8.49
CA LEU A 55 7.13 -4.52 -8.83
C LEU A 55 7.93 -4.22 -7.55
N ARG A 56 9.26 -4.29 -7.64
CA ARG A 56 10.15 -3.93 -6.53
C ARG A 56 9.96 -2.48 -6.12
N LEU A 57 9.63 -2.21 -4.85
CA LEU A 57 9.37 -0.84 -4.38
C LEU A 57 10.59 0.06 -4.52
N GLU A 58 11.81 -0.48 -4.45
CA GLU A 58 13.05 0.28 -4.62
C GLU A 58 13.12 0.99 -5.98
N ARG A 59 12.39 0.52 -6.98
CA ARG A 59 12.35 1.11 -8.33
C ARG A 59 11.33 2.25 -8.46
N CYS A 60 10.34 2.33 -7.58
CA CYS A 60 9.27 3.33 -7.66
C CYS A 60 9.28 4.34 -6.51
N ARG A 61 10.04 4.09 -5.44
CA ARG A 61 10.18 5.00 -4.30
C ARG A 61 10.91 6.29 -4.72
N PRO A 62 10.38 7.48 -4.36
CA PRO A 62 11.00 8.75 -4.68
C PRO A 62 12.15 9.05 -3.71
N TYR A 63 13.30 8.42 -3.91
CA TYR A 63 14.48 8.63 -3.07
C TYR A 63 15.16 9.98 -3.36
N GLY A 64 15.64 10.65 -2.31
CA GLY A 64 16.50 11.83 -2.43
C GLY A 64 15.81 13.13 -2.85
N VAL A 65 14.49 13.12 -3.03
CA VAL A 65 13.69 14.31 -3.39
C VAL A 65 12.93 14.87 -2.19
N ALA A 66 12.58 16.16 -2.24
CA ALA A 66 11.78 16.80 -1.20
C ALA A 66 10.41 16.12 -1.06
N GLY A 67 9.94 15.89 0.16
CA GLY A 67 8.74 15.11 0.41
C GLY A 67 8.85 13.63 -0.02
N GLY A 68 10.05 13.13 -0.32
CA GLY A 68 10.34 11.76 -0.73
C GLY A 68 10.71 10.81 0.42
N LEU A 69 11.29 9.66 0.09
CA LEU A 69 11.66 8.61 1.04
C LEU A 69 13.17 8.52 1.21
N ALA A 70 13.62 7.99 2.35
CA ALA A 70 15.00 7.54 2.55
C ALA A 70 15.10 6.03 2.31
N ARG A 71 16.31 5.52 2.08
CA ARG A 71 16.49 4.08 1.88
C ARG A 71 16.23 3.33 3.20
N PRO A 72 15.55 2.16 3.17
CA PRO A 72 15.50 1.29 4.34
C PRO A 72 16.90 0.88 4.78
N ASP A 73 17.05 0.59 6.06
CA ASP A 73 18.26 -0.01 6.62
C ASP A 73 18.46 -1.43 6.02
N PRO A 74 19.63 -1.72 5.43
CA PRO A 74 19.93 -3.04 4.87
C PRO A 74 19.81 -4.18 5.88
N GLN A 75 20.21 -3.97 7.15
CA GLN A 75 20.16 -5.03 8.16
C GLN A 75 18.71 -5.42 8.46
N THR A 76 17.83 -4.43 8.63
CA THR A 76 16.39 -4.64 8.80
C THR A 76 15.79 -5.39 7.60
N GLN A 77 16.27 -5.11 6.37
CA GLN A 77 15.82 -5.82 5.17
C GLN A 77 16.26 -7.29 5.16
N GLU A 78 17.45 -7.62 5.67
CA GLU A 78 17.86 -9.01 5.87
C GLU A 78 17.04 -9.71 6.96
N ASP A 79 16.74 -9.02 8.07
CA ASP A 79 15.88 -9.55 9.13
C ASP A 79 14.48 -9.87 8.61
N MET A 80 13.93 -9.00 7.76
CA MET A 80 12.67 -9.24 7.07
C MET A 80 12.72 -10.49 6.19
N VAL A 81 13.78 -10.67 5.41
CA VAL A 81 13.95 -11.87 4.57
C VAL A 81 14.05 -13.13 5.42
N ARG A 82 14.74 -13.08 6.56
CA ARG A 82 14.84 -14.21 7.51
C ARG A 82 13.52 -14.53 8.21
N ALA A 83 12.70 -13.52 8.48
CA ALA A 83 11.44 -13.68 9.21
C ALA A 83 10.29 -14.25 8.36
N VAL A 84 10.37 -14.15 7.02
CA VAL A 84 9.35 -14.69 6.12
C VAL A 84 9.64 -16.16 5.83
N PRO A 85 8.68 -17.08 6.08
CA PRO A 85 8.85 -18.50 5.74
C PRO A 85 9.19 -18.70 4.26
N VAL A 86 10.00 -19.71 3.96
CA VAL A 86 10.37 -20.08 2.59
C VAL A 86 9.73 -21.43 2.18
N THR A 87 9.70 -21.70 0.87
CA THR A 87 9.43 -23.04 0.32
C THR A 87 10.68 -23.93 0.44
N GLU A 88 10.55 -25.21 0.10
CA GLU A 88 11.69 -26.15 0.05
C GLU A 88 12.83 -25.69 -0.87
N GLN A 89 12.48 -24.91 -1.90
CA GLN A 89 13.43 -24.32 -2.85
C GLN A 89 14.03 -22.99 -2.36
N GLY A 90 13.80 -22.60 -1.11
CA GLY A 90 14.31 -21.36 -0.53
C GLY A 90 13.63 -20.08 -1.04
N ILE A 91 12.47 -20.20 -1.69
CA ILE A 91 11.72 -19.04 -2.21
C ILE A 91 10.81 -18.50 -1.10
N PRO A 92 10.76 -17.18 -0.84
CA PRO A 92 9.81 -16.62 0.12
C PRO A 92 8.37 -17.03 -0.20
N ARG A 93 7.69 -17.56 0.82
CA ARG A 93 6.31 -18.05 0.70
C ARG A 93 5.37 -16.87 0.49
N ARG A 94 4.42 -17.02 -0.44
CA ARG A 94 3.30 -16.10 -0.58
C ARG A 94 2.29 -16.36 0.53
N PHE A 95 1.64 -15.29 0.98
CA PHE A 95 0.60 -15.29 1.99
C PHE A 95 1.08 -15.84 3.33
N PRO A 96 2.26 -15.40 3.83
CA PRO A 96 2.75 -15.82 5.14
C PRO A 96 1.75 -15.40 6.23
N ASP A 97 1.57 -16.23 7.27
CA ASP A 97 0.63 -15.91 8.36
C ASP A 97 0.88 -14.50 8.91
N PRO A 98 -0.11 -13.58 8.85
CA PRO A 98 0.01 -12.22 9.39
C PRO A 98 0.37 -12.18 10.88
N ARG A 99 0.15 -13.27 11.62
CA ARG A 99 0.53 -13.40 13.03
C ARG A 99 2.02 -13.60 13.26
N GLY A 100 2.78 -13.84 12.18
CA GLY A 100 4.23 -13.97 12.22
C GLY A 100 4.95 -12.65 12.49
N MET A 101 6.25 -12.76 12.77
CA MET A 101 7.11 -11.61 13.11
C MET A 101 7.25 -10.58 11.99
N TRP A 102 7.08 -10.98 10.72
CA TRP A 102 7.34 -10.12 9.57
C TRP A 102 6.53 -8.81 9.60
N ILE A 103 5.30 -8.82 10.12
CA ILE A 103 4.48 -7.60 10.26
C ILE A 103 5.19 -6.52 11.11
N ARG A 104 5.85 -6.94 12.20
CA ARG A 104 6.55 -6.02 13.10
C ARG A 104 7.82 -5.45 12.47
N LEU A 105 8.40 -6.16 11.50
CA LEU A 105 9.61 -5.73 10.79
C LEU A 105 9.31 -4.79 9.62
N ILE A 106 8.06 -4.69 9.16
CA ILE A 106 7.69 -3.83 8.01
C ILE A 106 8.14 -2.40 8.25
N ASN A 107 7.86 -1.82 9.42
CA ASN A 107 8.28 -0.45 9.72
C ASN A 107 9.65 -0.37 10.41
N GLY A 108 10.48 -1.42 10.36
CA GLY A 108 11.80 -1.46 11.00
C GLY A 108 11.76 -1.09 12.47
N ALA A 109 12.65 -0.18 12.89
CA ALA A 109 12.72 0.30 14.28
C ALA A 109 11.48 1.11 14.73
N GLY A 110 10.58 1.48 13.80
CA GLY A 110 9.35 2.20 14.10
C GLY A 110 9.56 3.67 14.48
N ALA A 111 8.44 4.34 14.77
CA ALA A 111 8.39 5.79 14.99
C ALA A 111 9.05 6.27 16.30
N ALA A 112 9.22 5.38 17.28
CA ALA A 112 9.83 5.71 18.57
C ALA A 112 11.33 5.99 18.44
N GLU A 113 12.02 5.21 17.59
CA GLU A 113 13.46 5.33 17.35
C GLU A 113 13.78 6.27 16.18
N ASP A 114 12.89 6.32 15.17
CA ASP A 114 13.04 7.17 14.00
C ASP A 114 11.72 7.91 13.69
N PRO A 115 11.62 9.22 13.96
CA PRO A 115 10.39 9.98 13.79
C PRO A 115 9.90 10.00 12.32
N PHE A 116 10.78 9.77 11.35
CA PHE A 116 10.43 9.73 9.93
C PHE A 116 9.69 8.43 9.54
N ARG A 117 9.54 7.49 10.48
CA ARG A 117 8.68 6.30 10.37
C ARG A 117 7.26 6.51 10.89
N ALA A 118 6.97 7.69 11.45
CA ALA A 118 5.62 8.04 11.90
C ALA A 118 4.66 8.38 10.75
N THR A 119 5.20 8.72 9.57
CA THR A 119 4.42 9.29 8.44
C THR A 119 4.67 8.62 7.09
N ASN A 120 5.28 7.44 7.09
CA ASN A 120 5.52 6.60 5.91
C ASN A 120 4.41 5.57 5.63
N ALA A 121 3.19 5.77 6.16
CA ALA A 121 2.10 4.78 6.15
C ALA A 121 1.82 4.16 4.77
N VAL A 122 1.88 4.95 3.70
CA VAL A 122 1.68 4.45 2.32
C VAL A 122 2.74 3.42 1.95
N ASP A 123 4.01 3.67 2.28
CA ASP A 123 5.08 2.72 1.97
C ASP A 123 5.03 1.48 2.86
N CYS A 124 4.58 1.62 4.12
CA CYS A 124 4.25 0.46 4.96
C CYS A 124 3.17 -0.41 4.31
N ALA A 125 2.09 0.21 3.82
CA ALA A 125 0.99 -0.53 3.24
C ALA A 125 1.37 -1.25 1.94
N LEU A 126 2.24 -0.64 1.14
CA LEU A 126 2.81 -1.26 -0.06
C LEU A 126 3.80 -2.39 0.29
N ALA A 127 4.63 -2.21 1.33
CA ALA A 127 5.58 -3.21 1.81
C ALA A 127 4.86 -4.46 2.37
N VAL A 128 3.70 -4.28 3.00
CA VAL A 128 2.81 -5.39 3.39
C VAL A 128 2.37 -6.17 2.16
N LEU A 129 1.89 -5.50 1.10
CA LEU A 129 1.51 -6.19 -0.13
C LEU A 129 2.70 -6.90 -0.78
N CYS A 130 3.86 -6.25 -0.90
CA CYS A 130 5.08 -6.92 -1.39
C CYS A 130 5.35 -8.23 -0.64
N THR A 131 5.37 -8.16 0.69
CA THR A 131 5.68 -9.30 1.55
C THR A 131 4.60 -10.38 1.45
N TRP A 132 3.32 -9.97 1.49
CA TRP A 132 2.17 -10.85 1.32
C TRP A 132 2.23 -11.61 -0.01
N TYR A 133 2.68 -10.98 -1.09
CA TYR A 133 2.81 -11.63 -2.40
C TYR A 133 4.19 -12.24 -2.68
N GLY A 134 5.00 -12.46 -1.64
CA GLY A 134 6.24 -13.25 -1.71
C GLY A 134 7.51 -12.46 -2.03
N ALA A 135 7.50 -11.14 -1.78
CA ALA A 135 8.68 -10.29 -1.86
C ALA A 135 8.90 -9.60 -0.49
N PRO A 136 9.63 -10.25 0.45
CA PRO A 136 9.89 -9.69 1.78
C PRO A 136 10.51 -8.30 1.65
N THR A 137 9.81 -7.28 2.15
CA THR A 137 10.17 -5.87 1.90
C THR A 137 9.96 -5.05 3.16
N VAL A 138 10.97 -4.26 3.52
CA VAL A 138 10.89 -3.26 4.60
C VAL A 138 10.41 -1.94 4.02
N ALA A 139 9.53 -1.25 4.76
CA ALA A 139 9.08 0.09 4.43
C ALA A 139 10.20 1.11 4.60
N ALA A 140 10.32 2.00 3.62
CA ALA A 140 11.22 3.13 3.67
C ALA A 140 10.70 4.18 4.67
N PRO A 141 11.56 4.76 5.52
CA PRO A 141 11.20 5.94 6.28
C PRO A 141 11.02 7.14 5.32
N ARG A 142 10.35 8.19 5.80
CA ARG A 142 10.35 9.49 5.12
C ARG A 142 11.78 10.00 5.00
N ARG A 143 12.06 10.79 3.96
CA ARG A 143 13.30 11.54 3.88
C ARG A 143 13.37 12.47 5.09
N PRO A 144 14.50 12.52 5.82
CA PRO A 144 14.67 13.49 6.89
C PRO A 144 14.53 14.91 6.37
N GLU A 145 13.52 15.62 6.88
CA GLU A 145 13.24 17.02 6.57
C GLU A 145 12.87 17.71 7.86
N TYR A 146 13.33 18.95 8.03
CA TYR A 146 13.20 19.70 9.27
C TYR A 146 12.63 21.09 8.99
N ASP A 147 11.86 21.62 9.93
CA ASP A 147 11.39 23.00 9.88
C ASP A 147 12.51 23.99 10.24
N ARG A 148 12.17 25.28 10.22
CA ARG A 148 13.10 26.39 10.50
C ARG A 148 13.69 26.37 11.92
N VAL A 149 13.10 25.64 12.87
CA VAL A 149 13.59 25.51 14.24
C VAL A 149 14.24 24.14 14.50
N GLY A 150 14.45 23.35 13.46
CA GLY A 150 15.10 22.04 13.55
C GLY A 150 14.19 20.90 14.00
N LYS A 151 12.88 21.09 14.03
CA LYS A 151 11.94 20.01 14.36
C LYS A 151 11.67 19.14 13.12
N PRO A 152 11.60 17.80 13.24
CA PRO A 152 11.22 16.93 12.14
C PRO A 152 9.87 17.32 11.51
N LEU A 153 9.82 17.40 10.19
CA LEU A 153 8.59 17.55 9.43
C LEU A 153 7.88 16.20 9.36
N LEU A 154 6.74 16.10 10.06
CA LEU A 154 5.93 14.89 10.13
C LEU A 154 4.82 14.89 9.06
N THR A 155 5.16 15.28 7.84
CA THR A 155 4.24 15.22 6.70
C THR A 155 4.37 13.88 5.98
N GLY A 156 3.23 13.33 5.55
CA GLY A 156 3.18 12.13 4.73
C GLY A 156 3.91 12.27 3.39
N GLU A 157 3.98 11.17 2.64
CA GLU A 157 4.63 11.16 1.33
C GLU A 157 3.94 12.05 0.30
N ALA A 158 4.71 13.00 -0.26
CA ALA A 158 4.26 13.82 -1.37
C ALA A 158 3.96 12.93 -2.58
N GLY A 159 2.70 12.92 -3.01
CA GLY A 159 2.26 12.04 -4.10
C GLY A 159 2.23 10.55 -3.77
N GLY A 160 2.24 10.16 -2.48
CA GLY A 160 2.25 8.76 -2.07
C GLY A 160 1.06 7.95 -2.62
N VAL A 161 -0.15 8.51 -2.59
CA VAL A 161 -1.35 7.87 -3.19
C VAL A 161 -1.14 7.60 -4.68
N ALA A 162 -0.62 8.58 -5.42
CA ALA A 162 -0.31 8.46 -6.85
C ALA A 162 0.65 7.31 -7.12
N ARG A 163 1.68 7.20 -6.28
CA ARG A 163 2.68 6.15 -6.39
C ARG A 163 2.06 4.79 -6.13
N ALA A 164 1.22 4.66 -5.10
CA ALA A 164 0.51 3.44 -4.80
C ALA A 164 -0.39 3.03 -5.98
N GLU A 165 -1.17 3.96 -6.54
CA GLU A 165 -2.04 3.68 -7.69
C GLU A 165 -1.26 3.24 -8.94
N ARG A 166 -0.16 3.93 -9.25
CA ARG A 166 0.74 3.53 -10.36
C ARG A 166 1.36 2.15 -10.13
N TRP A 167 1.75 1.85 -8.89
CA TRP A 167 2.37 0.58 -8.54
C TRP A 167 1.36 -0.58 -8.59
N LEU A 168 0.11 -0.34 -8.15
CA LEU A 168 -0.99 -1.30 -8.22
C LEU A 168 -1.55 -1.46 -9.64
N GLY A 169 -1.37 -0.45 -10.50
CA GLY A 169 -2.08 -0.34 -11.77
C GLY A 169 -3.59 -0.09 -11.59
N GLN A 170 -4.02 0.39 -10.43
CA GLN A 170 -5.42 0.53 -10.04
C GLN A 170 -5.62 1.81 -9.23
N ARG A 171 -6.83 2.40 -9.32
CA ARG A 171 -7.19 3.60 -8.56
C ARG A 171 -7.91 3.25 -7.28
N PHE A 172 -7.68 4.05 -6.24
CA PHE A 172 -8.46 3.93 -5.02
C PHE A 172 -9.93 4.27 -5.28
N GLN A 173 -10.82 3.44 -4.75
CA GLN A 173 -12.26 3.67 -4.81
C GLN A 173 -12.78 4.09 -3.46
N TYR A 174 -13.66 5.08 -3.44
CA TYR A 174 -14.39 5.44 -2.23
C TYR A 174 -15.40 4.34 -1.88
N VAL A 175 -15.36 3.89 -0.62
CA VAL A 175 -16.20 2.80 -0.10
C VAL A 175 -17.27 3.32 0.84
N GLY A 176 -17.00 4.41 1.56
CA GLY A 176 -17.95 4.98 2.50
C GLY A 176 -17.27 5.71 3.66
N GLN A 177 -18.02 5.89 4.75
CA GLN A 177 -17.56 6.53 5.98
C GLN A 177 -17.86 5.66 7.19
N GLY A 178 -17.16 5.94 8.30
CA GLY A 178 -17.31 5.22 9.55
C GLY A 178 -17.03 3.71 9.45
N ARG A 179 -17.38 2.99 10.51
CA ARG A 179 -17.16 1.53 10.62
C ARG A 179 -17.84 0.69 9.54
N HIS A 180 -18.97 1.14 8.99
CA HIS A 180 -19.72 0.35 8.00
C HIS A 180 -19.00 0.25 6.65
N ALA A 181 -18.07 1.16 6.34
CA ALA A 181 -17.30 1.11 5.11
C ALA A 181 -16.36 -0.10 5.02
N TYR A 182 -16.03 -0.74 6.16
CA TYR A 182 -15.17 -1.94 6.17
C TYR A 182 -15.90 -3.24 5.82
N VAL A 183 -17.22 -3.27 5.99
CA VAL A 183 -18.06 -4.45 5.69
C VAL A 183 -17.92 -4.91 4.23
N PRO A 184 -18.13 -4.04 3.21
CA PRO A 184 -17.96 -4.46 1.81
C PRO A 184 -16.52 -4.87 1.48
N ILE A 185 -15.51 -4.28 2.13
CA ILE A 185 -14.10 -4.66 1.96
C ILE A 185 -13.89 -6.10 2.48
N ALA A 186 -14.36 -6.41 3.68
CA ALA A 186 -14.27 -7.74 4.26
C ALA A 186 -15.01 -8.78 3.40
N GLN A 187 -16.20 -8.45 2.90
CA GLN A 187 -16.96 -9.33 2.00
C GLN A 187 -16.20 -9.63 0.70
N ALA A 188 -15.60 -8.61 0.06
CA ALA A 188 -14.80 -8.78 -1.13
C ALA A 188 -13.57 -9.67 -0.88
N LEU A 189 -12.88 -9.48 0.25
CA LEU A 189 -11.74 -10.30 0.65
C LEU A 189 -12.14 -11.75 0.92
N LEU A 190 -13.26 -11.99 1.59
CA LEU A 190 -13.78 -13.33 1.84
C LEU A 190 -14.15 -14.03 0.53
N ALA A 191 -14.84 -13.34 -0.38
CA ALA A 191 -15.18 -13.85 -1.71
C ALA A 191 -13.95 -14.14 -2.56
N GLY A 192 -12.89 -13.31 -2.46
CA GLY A 192 -11.61 -13.53 -3.14
C GLY A 192 -10.78 -14.70 -2.58
N GLY A 193 -11.14 -15.21 -1.40
CA GLY A 193 -10.46 -16.34 -0.77
C GLY A 193 -9.04 -16.05 -0.30
N HIS A 194 -8.36 -17.08 0.20
CA HIS A 194 -7.01 -16.93 0.75
C HIS A 194 -6.04 -16.33 -0.28
N GLY A 195 -5.31 -15.31 0.15
CA GLY A 195 -4.36 -14.56 -0.67
C GLY A 195 -4.92 -13.26 -1.24
N ALA A 196 -6.24 -13.04 -1.20
CA ALA A 196 -6.81 -11.74 -1.47
C ALA A 196 -6.33 -10.70 -0.46
N ALA A 197 -6.15 -9.47 -0.91
CA ALA A 197 -5.63 -8.37 -0.10
C ALA A 197 -6.27 -7.03 -0.51
N ALA A 198 -6.30 -6.11 0.45
CA ALA A 198 -6.71 -4.73 0.24
C ALA A 198 -5.63 -3.79 0.76
N ILE A 199 -5.43 -2.70 0.04
CA ILE A 199 -4.81 -1.48 0.59
C ILE A 199 -5.94 -0.47 0.84
N ILE A 200 -5.91 0.14 2.00
CA ILE A 200 -6.97 1.00 2.52
C ILE A 200 -6.35 2.33 2.90
N ILE A 201 -7.03 3.41 2.54
CA ILE A 201 -6.72 4.76 3.00
C ILE A 201 -7.96 5.31 3.67
N ASN A 202 -7.83 5.71 4.93
CA ASN A 202 -8.92 6.40 5.64
C ASN A 202 -8.55 7.86 5.91
N ARG A 203 -9.57 8.71 6.03
CA ARG A 203 -9.45 10.13 6.38
C ARG A 203 -10.08 10.41 7.73
N TRP A 204 -9.46 11.29 8.51
CA TRP A 204 -9.95 11.65 9.85
C TRP A 204 -10.74 12.96 9.83
N PRO A 205 -11.69 13.15 10.76
CA PRO A 205 -12.42 14.42 10.89
C PRO A 205 -11.50 15.63 11.14
N ALA A 206 -10.45 15.44 11.96
CA ALA A 206 -9.48 16.48 12.29
C ALA A 206 -8.45 16.75 11.18
N GLY A 207 -8.63 16.15 10.00
CA GLY A 207 -7.66 16.20 8.91
C GLY A 207 -6.62 15.08 8.94
N GLY A 208 -5.90 14.94 7.84
CA GLY A 208 -4.95 13.85 7.63
C GLY A 208 -5.60 12.54 7.15
N SER A 209 -4.74 11.60 6.79
CA SER A 209 -5.11 10.28 6.30
C SER A 209 -4.11 9.23 6.74
N HIS A 210 -4.54 7.98 6.80
CA HIS A 210 -3.68 6.85 7.14
C HIS A 210 -3.86 5.71 6.14
N ALA A 211 -2.75 5.03 5.80
CA ALA A 211 -2.74 3.92 4.86
C ALA A 211 -2.33 2.62 5.56
N TRP A 212 -3.05 1.55 5.26
CA TRP A 212 -2.98 0.27 5.96
C TRP A 212 -3.62 -0.84 5.10
N ASN A 213 -3.74 -2.07 5.61
CA ASN A 213 -4.14 -3.21 4.80
C ASN A 213 -5.20 -4.08 5.49
N ALA A 214 -5.82 -4.92 4.68
CA ALA A 214 -6.53 -6.11 5.13
C ALA A 214 -6.21 -7.28 4.18
N VAL A 215 -6.13 -8.50 4.70
CA VAL A 215 -5.83 -9.69 3.90
C VAL A 215 -6.74 -10.84 4.27
N ASN A 216 -7.04 -11.73 3.32
CA ASN A 216 -7.68 -13.01 3.61
C ASN A 216 -6.61 -14.08 3.87
N SER A 217 -6.44 -14.45 5.13
CA SER A 217 -5.54 -15.51 5.57
C SER A 217 -6.34 -16.75 5.97
N GLY A 218 -6.36 -17.78 5.12
CA GLY A 218 -7.04 -19.04 5.42
C GLY A 218 -8.56 -18.94 5.61
N GLY A 219 -9.22 -17.96 4.98
CA GLY A 219 -10.67 -17.73 5.14
C GLY A 219 -11.03 -16.72 6.22
N GLU A 220 -10.06 -16.12 6.89
CA GLU A 220 -10.26 -15.08 7.90
C GLU A 220 -9.68 -13.74 7.41
N VAL A 221 -10.41 -12.65 7.62
CA VAL A 221 -9.94 -11.31 7.28
C VAL A 221 -9.09 -10.77 8.44
N ILE A 222 -7.81 -10.50 8.16
CA ILE A 222 -6.89 -9.89 9.11
C ILE A 222 -6.61 -8.46 8.67
N TRP A 223 -6.88 -7.52 9.56
CA TRP A 223 -6.60 -6.11 9.41
C TRP A 223 -5.18 -5.83 9.91
N ILE A 224 -4.38 -5.14 9.11
CA ILE A 224 -2.95 -4.92 9.37
C ILE A 224 -2.66 -3.44 9.32
N ASP A 225 -2.17 -2.90 10.44
CA ASP A 225 -1.49 -1.62 10.49
C ASP A 225 -0.01 -1.86 10.79
N ALA A 226 0.75 -2.07 9.72
CA ALA A 226 2.16 -2.38 9.81
C ALA A 226 3.01 -1.15 10.17
N GLN A 227 2.50 0.09 10.03
CA GLN A 227 3.20 1.26 10.55
C GLN A 227 3.26 1.21 12.09
N ARG A 228 2.19 0.73 12.71
CA ARG A 228 2.09 0.49 14.16
C ARG A 228 2.56 -0.90 14.59
N GLY A 229 2.90 -1.79 13.65
CA GLY A 229 3.23 -3.19 13.94
C GLY A 229 2.06 -3.99 14.53
N HIS A 230 0.82 -3.57 14.23
CA HIS A 230 -0.40 -4.10 14.81
C HIS A 230 -1.23 -4.87 13.78
N MET A 231 -1.93 -5.91 14.25
CA MET A 231 -2.93 -6.62 13.47
C MET A 231 -4.16 -6.90 14.35
N ALA A 232 -5.32 -7.02 13.73
CA ALA A 232 -6.57 -7.29 14.42
C ALA A 232 -7.53 -8.09 13.52
N VAL A 233 -8.50 -8.77 14.14
CA VAL A 233 -9.61 -9.44 13.45
C VAL A 233 -10.79 -8.49 13.18
N GLU A 234 -10.77 -7.32 13.83
CA GLU A 234 -11.72 -6.22 13.61
C GLU A 234 -10.96 -4.98 13.10
N PRO A 235 -11.58 -4.13 12.26
CA PRO A 235 -10.93 -2.92 11.77
C PRO A 235 -10.72 -1.91 12.91
N PRO A 236 -9.48 -1.43 13.16
CA PRO A 236 -9.13 -0.59 14.31
C PRO A 236 -9.60 0.88 14.23
N TYR A 237 -10.16 1.34 13.10
CA TYR A 237 -10.44 2.77 12.85
C TYR A 237 -11.92 3.07 12.61
N GLU A 238 -12.69 3.31 13.67
CA GLU A 238 -14.15 3.46 13.56
C GLU A 238 -14.61 4.86 13.10
N SER A 239 -13.96 5.92 13.58
CA SER A 239 -14.38 7.32 13.38
C SER A 239 -13.64 7.98 12.22
N VAL A 240 -14.06 7.68 10.99
CA VAL A 240 -13.42 8.15 9.75
C VAL A 240 -14.42 8.83 8.81
N THR A 241 -14.01 9.92 8.15
CA THR A 241 -14.84 10.70 7.21
C THR A 241 -14.74 10.24 5.76
N GLY A 242 -14.00 9.16 5.53
CA GLY A 242 -13.86 8.54 4.23
C GLY A 242 -12.93 7.34 4.31
N VAL A 243 -13.33 6.25 3.64
CA VAL A 243 -12.54 5.05 3.44
C VAL A 243 -12.44 4.83 1.94
N PHE A 244 -11.22 4.65 1.47
CA PHE A 244 -10.89 4.36 0.10
C PHE A 244 -10.09 3.07 0.04
N CYS A 245 -10.31 2.22 -0.95
CA CYS A 245 -9.53 1.01 -1.09
C CYS A 245 -9.23 0.61 -2.53
N VAL A 246 -8.21 -0.23 -2.67
CA VAL A 246 -8.03 -1.13 -3.81
C VAL A 246 -8.05 -2.55 -3.26
N VAL A 247 -8.89 -3.42 -3.82
CA VAL A 247 -8.96 -4.83 -3.46
C VAL A 247 -8.44 -5.66 -4.61
N ILE A 248 -7.54 -6.59 -4.30
CA ILE A 248 -6.88 -7.46 -5.27
C ILE A 248 -6.96 -8.93 -4.85
N ASP A 249 -7.03 -9.81 -5.84
CA ASP A 249 -7.03 -11.25 -5.66
C ASP A 249 -5.62 -11.78 -5.38
N ARG A 250 -5.52 -13.09 -5.19
CA ARG A 250 -4.26 -13.79 -4.96
C ARG A 250 -3.29 -13.72 -6.16
N GLU A 251 -3.71 -13.25 -7.33
CA GLU A 251 -2.89 -12.98 -8.52
C GLU A 251 -2.64 -11.47 -8.74
N GLY A 252 -3.00 -10.61 -7.79
CA GLY A 252 -2.82 -9.16 -7.90
C GLY A 252 -3.77 -8.47 -8.89
N ARG A 253 -4.80 -9.18 -9.36
CA ARG A 253 -5.85 -8.62 -10.22
C ARG A 253 -6.95 -8.02 -9.36
N ARG A 254 -7.67 -7.05 -9.91
CA ARG A 254 -8.78 -6.39 -9.22
C ARG A 254 -9.91 -7.38 -8.90
N LEU A 255 -10.49 -7.25 -7.71
CA LEU A 255 -11.77 -7.84 -7.32
C LEU A 255 -12.93 -6.85 -7.48
#